data_AF-A0A495SMJ8-F1
#
_entry.id   AF-A0A495SMJ8-F1
#
_cell.length_a   1.000
_cell.length_b   1.000
_cell.length_c   1.000
_cell.angle_alpha   90.00
_cell.angle_beta   90.00
_cell.angle_gamma   90.00
#
_symmetry.space_group_name_H-M   'P 1'
#
loop_
_entity.id
_entity.type
_entity.pdbx_description
1 polymer ?
#
loop_
_entity_poly.entity_id
_entity_poly.type
_entity_poly.pdbx_seq_one_letter_code
_entity_poly.pdbx_strand_id
1 'polypeptide(L)'
;MLFVGDFYNATLFYICYMNKPLKIEDKYLTEVLYNTSLRDLPQEEWKSVEGFDNYAISNYGRLKRLERWTYFPYGKSRKEPERIIKIYFRKYFNKYLNCPFYVAQCALSFNGTRYTKSIARLVYYHFVEKFDLNNRSIAISYKDSNSLHLNYKNLEKLSIREKTIKAIQKNRAKNRKIEYQKSVSQYSVDGKLIGTFGSIDAADKALCIGKNNILFVLQKKYFTAGGFRWFLKDYIPKKEDFISPVINKLHNPNTLFNTSLWIKLGKPSIDKKNPPACLNLSTENLRDEYWNPIPDFEGKYAISNKGRVKRLSGWTSDNNFFLEKNKSCPLI
;
A
#
# COMPACT_ATOMS: atom_id res chain seq x y z
N MET A 1 32.05 -24.18 -26.49
CA MET A 1 32.05 -23.00 -27.38
C MET A 1 30.58 -22.64 -27.63
N LEU A 2 30.04 -21.74 -26.80
CA LEU A 2 29.47 -20.43 -27.23
C LEU A 2 28.29 -20.62 -28.21
N PHE A 3 27.04 -20.22 -27.94
CA PHE A 3 26.63 -18.92 -27.39
C PHE A 3 25.36 -19.03 -26.53
N VAL A 4 25.45 -18.43 -25.35
CA VAL A 4 24.33 -17.93 -24.54
C VAL A 4 24.14 -16.47 -24.94
N GLY A 5 22.95 -16.08 -25.37
CA GLY A 5 22.64 -14.67 -25.60
C GLY A 5 21.29 -14.52 -26.30
N ASP A 6 20.29 -14.02 -25.57
CA ASP A 6 19.22 -13.14 -26.10
C ASP A 6 18.03 -12.92 -25.14
N PHE A 7 18.14 -13.31 -23.86
CA PHE A 7 17.14 -12.92 -22.85
C PHE A 7 17.39 -11.56 -22.16
N TYR A 8 18.47 -10.85 -22.50
CA TYR A 8 18.80 -9.56 -21.88
C TYR A 8 18.28 -8.33 -22.66
N ASN A 9 17.87 -8.47 -23.91
CA ASN A 9 17.48 -7.32 -24.75
C ASN A 9 16.02 -6.87 -24.53
N ALA A 10 15.10 -7.77 -24.16
CA ALA A 10 13.70 -7.38 -23.90
C ALA A 10 13.54 -6.56 -22.61
N THR A 11 14.34 -6.86 -21.59
CA THR A 11 14.30 -6.17 -20.29
C THR A 11 14.94 -4.78 -20.38
N LEU A 12 16.02 -4.61 -21.16
CA LEU A 12 16.63 -3.30 -21.39
C LEU A 12 15.73 -2.38 -22.24
N PHE A 13 15.01 -2.93 -23.22
CA PHE A 13 14.05 -2.14 -24.01
C PHE A 13 12.86 -1.66 -23.16
N TYR A 14 12.42 -2.46 -22.20
CA TYR A 14 11.35 -2.08 -21.25
C TYR A 14 11.82 -1.09 -20.18
N ILE A 15 13.08 -1.18 -19.74
CA ILE A 15 13.67 -0.24 -18.77
C ILE A 15 13.98 1.12 -19.43
N CYS A 16 14.41 1.14 -20.70
CA CYS A 16 14.63 2.40 -21.45
C CYS A 16 13.33 3.15 -21.77
N TYR A 17 12.17 2.47 -21.84
CA TYR A 17 10.88 3.14 -22.04
C TYR A 17 10.33 3.82 -20.77
N MET A 18 10.90 3.54 -19.60
CA MET A 18 10.45 4.08 -18.30
C MET A 18 11.14 5.40 -17.91
N ASN A 19 12.15 5.85 -18.69
CA ASN A 19 12.90 7.09 -18.42
C ASN A 19 12.73 8.20 -19.47
N LYS A 20 11.86 8.02 -20.47
CA LYS A 20 11.34 9.18 -21.22
C LYS A 20 10.17 9.76 -20.42
N PRO A 21 10.14 11.07 -20.11
CA PRO A 21 8.93 11.67 -19.57
C PRO A 21 7.81 11.35 -20.57
N LEU A 22 6.75 10.68 -20.12
CA LEU A 22 5.54 10.54 -20.93
C LEU A 22 5.25 11.93 -21.50
N LYS A 23 5.37 12.10 -22.82
CA LYS A 23 4.80 13.26 -23.49
C LYS A 23 3.29 13.10 -23.31
N ILE A 24 2.79 13.67 -22.23
CA ILE A 24 1.36 13.83 -22.03
C ILE A 24 0.94 14.82 -23.11
N GLU A 25 0.37 14.33 -24.20
CA GLU A 25 -0.19 15.13 -25.28
C GLU A 25 -1.51 15.74 -24.79
N ASP A 26 -1.38 16.74 -23.92
CA ASP A 26 -2.49 17.48 -23.36
C ASP A 26 -2.32 18.96 -23.77
N LYS A 27 -3.29 19.46 -24.54
CA LYS A 27 -3.28 20.81 -25.09
C LYS A 27 -3.27 21.85 -23.95
N TYR A 28 -4.06 21.63 -22.91
CA TYR A 28 -4.12 22.51 -21.75
C TYR A 28 -2.77 22.55 -21.02
N LEU A 29 -2.17 21.39 -20.80
CA LEU A 29 -0.84 21.30 -20.18
C LEU A 29 0.20 22.10 -20.97
N THR A 30 0.22 21.95 -22.30
CA THR A 30 1.23 22.56 -23.17
C THR A 30 1.02 24.06 -23.35
N GLU A 31 -0.20 24.50 -23.63
CA GLU A 31 -0.51 25.90 -23.94
C GLU A 31 -0.69 26.78 -22.71
N VAL A 32 -1.08 26.19 -21.57
CA VAL A 32 -1.38 26.93 -20.34
C VAL A 32 -0.32 26.69 -19.27
N LEU A 33 -0.17 25.46 -18.81
CA LEU A 33 0.62 25.18 -17.60
C LEU A 33 2.14 25.21 -17.85
N TYR A 34 2.58 24.86 -19.06
CA TYR A 34 3.98 24.99 -19.49
C TYR A 34 4.31 26.36 -20.08
N ASN A 35 3.31 27.22 -20.29
CA ASN A 35 3.54 28.55 -20.83
C ASN A 35 4.13 29.50 -19.78
N THR A 36 5.41 29.82 -19.94
CA THR A 36 6.16 30.74 -19.07
C THR A 36 6.16 32.19 -19.54
N SER A 37 5.41 32.53 -20.60
CA SER A 37 5.30 33.91 -21.10
C SER A 37 4.61 34.81 -20.07
N LEU A 38 5.08 36.04 -19.89
CA LEU A 38 4.38 37.02 -19.06
C LEU A 38 3.09 37.55 -19.69
N ARG A 39 2.88 37.30 -20.99
CA ARG A 39 1.65 37.69 -21.68
C ARG A 39 0.47 36.88 -21.12
N ASP A 40 -0.61 37.58 -20.88
CA ASP A 40 -1.86 36.98 -20.41
C ASP A 40 -2.51 36.19 -21.54
N LEU A 41 -3.10 35.04 -21.19
CA LEU A 41 -3.95 34.28 -22.10
C LEU A 41 -5.30 35.00 -22.29
N PRO A 42 -6.04 34.71 -23.37
CA PRO A 42 -7.38 35.26 -23.55
C PRO A 42 -8.25 34.96 -22.32
N GLN A 43 -8.89 35.98 -21.76
CA GLN A 43 -9.75 35.89 -20.56
C GLN A 43 -9.01 35.39 -19.30
N GLU A 44 -7.69 35.53 -19.25
CA GLU A 44 -6.93 35.22 -18.06
C GLU A 44 -7.08 36.33 -17.01
N GLU A 45 -7.48 35.92 -15.82
CA GLU A 45 -7.62 36.80 -14.67
C GLU A 45 -6.63 36.35 -13.59
N TRP A 46 -5.95 37.32 -12.97
CA TRP A 46 -4.97 37.08 -11.90
C TRP A 46 -5.50 37.59 -10.56
N LYS A 47 -5.28 36.81 -9.49
CA LYS A 47 -5.57 37.21 -8.10
C LYS A 47 -4.36 36.96 -7.21
N SER A 48 -4.09 37.86 -6.28
CA SER A 48 -3.05 37.66 -5.25
C SER A 48 -3.35 36.43 -4.40
N VAL A 49 -2.32 35.65 -4.07
CA VAL A 49 -2.46 34.46 -3.25
C VAL A 49 -2.47 34.85 -1.78
N GLU A 50 -3.56 34.54 -1.09
CA GLU A 50 -3.78 34.95 0.31
C GLU A 50 -2.74 34.29 1.24
N GLY A 51 -2.07 35.10 2.06
CA GLY A 51 -0.94 34.69 2.90
C GLY A 51 0.39 34.54 2.16
N PHE A 52 0.44 34.88 0.86
CA PHE A 52 1.63 34.80 0.02
C PHE A 52 1.68 35.99 -0.96
N ASP A 53 1.79 37.21 -0.42
CA ASP A 53 1.61 38.47 -1.16
C ASP A 53 2.55 38.67 -2.36
N ASN A 54 3.67 37.96 -2.39
CA ASN A 54 4.62 37.95 -3.51
C ASN A 54 4.15 37.11 -4.72
N TYR A 55 2.96 36.51 -4.66
CA TYR A 55 2.47 35.57 -5.67
C TYR A 55 1.05 35.92 -6.10
N ALA A 56 0.79 35.71 -7.38
CA ALA A 56 -0.55 35.75 -7.96
C ALA A 56 -0.85 34.43 -8.68
N ILE A 57 -2.10 34.00 -8.65
CA ILE A 57 -2.58 32.81 -9.33
C ILE A 57 -3.65 33.17 -10.34
N SER A 58 -3.62 32.55 -11.52
CA SER A 58 -4.60 32.79 -12.56
C SER A 58 -5.80 31.85 -12.48
N ASN A 59 -6.92 32.27 -13.08
CA ASN A 59 -8.13 31.47 -13.23
C ASN A 59 -7.92 30.17 -14.05
N TYR A 60 -6.80 30.09 -14.79
CA TYR A 60 -6.32 28.90 -15.50
C TYR A 60 -5.32 28.05 -14.68
N GLY A 61 -4.94 28.49 -13.48
CA GLY A 61 -3.99 27.77 -12.63
C GLY A 61 -2.52 28.00 -12.97
N ARG A 62 -2.20 29.06 -13.73
CA ARG A 62 -0.81 29.54 -13.84
C ARG A 62 -0.44 30.28 -12.56
N LEU A 63 0.83 30.20 -12.17
CA LEU A 63 1.33 30.86 -10.97
C LEU A 63 2.38 31.90 -11.37
N LYS A 64 2.22 33.12 -10.89
CA LYS A 64 3.11 34.26 -11.13
C LYS A 64 3.74 34.66 -9.81
N ARG A 65 5.04 34.89 -9.81
CA ARG A 65 5.73 35.57 -8.71
C ARG A 65 5.89 37.01 -9.13
N LEU A 66 5.36 37.91 -8.32
CA LEU A 66 5.39 39.34 -8.54
C LEU A 66 6.82 39.88 -8.41
N GLU A 67 7.06 41.04 -9.00
CA GLU A 67 8.31 41.77 -8.80
C GLU A 67 8.49 42.11 -7.31
N ARG A 68 9.69 41.90 -6.78
CA ARG A 68 9.98 42.16 -5.36
C ARG A 68 11.44 42.46 -5.12
N TRP A 69 11.73 43.08 -3.98
CA TRP A 69 13.08 43.19 -3.45
C TRP A 69 13.37 42.02 -2.50
N THR A 70 14.49 41.35 -2.73
CA THR A 70 15.04 40.35 -1.80
C THR A 70 16.25 40.96 -1.11
N TYR A 71 16.21 41.00 0.22
CA TYR A 71 17.32 41.48 1.05
C TYR A 71 18.15 40.29 1.55
N PHE A 72 19.46 40.38 1.39
CA PHE A 72 20.42 39.40 1.85
C PHE A 72 21.09 39.87 3.15
N PRO A 73 21.71 38.96 3.91
CA PRO A 73 22.63 39.35 4.99
C PRO A 73 23.66 40.37 4.49
N TYR A 74 24.07 41.30 5.35
CA TYR A 74 25.03 42.38 5.05
C TYR A 74 24.52 43.51 4.13
N GLY A 75 23.20 43.75 4.10
CA GLY A 75 22.62 44.94 3.46
C GLY A 75 22.56 44.90 1.93
N LYS A 76 22.94 43.79 1.29
CA LYS A 76 22.79 43.61 -0.16
C LYS A 76 21.32 43.37 -0.50
N SER A 77 20.80 44.05 -1.51
CA SER A 77 19.44 43.83 -2.02
C SER A 77 19.47 43.50 -3.51
N ARG A 78 18.57 42.62 -3.95
CA ARG A 78 18.36 42.31 -5.36
C ARG A 78 16.91 42.55 -5.73
N LYS A 79 16.68 43.32 -6.80
CA LYS A 79 15.38 43.37 -7.46
C LYS A 79 15.18 42.08 -8.23
N GLU A 80 14.16 41.32 -7.87
CA GLU A 80 13.75 40.11 -8.56
C GLU A 80 12.59 40.46 -9.49
N PRO A 81 12.73 40.28 -10.81
CA PRO A 81 11.66 40.59 -11.74
C PRO A 81 10.49 39.62 -11.57
N GLU A 82 9.33 40.08 -12.06
CA GLU A 82 8.15 39.25 -12.20
C GLU A 82 8.42 38.06 -13.13
N ARG A 83 7.88 36.89 -12.79
CA ARG A 83 7.99 35.71 -13.65
C ARG A 83 6.87 34.71 -13.40
N ILE A 84 6.54 33.96 -14.44
CA ILE A 84 5.71 32.76 -14.31
C ILE A 84 6.55 31.65 -13.66
N ILE A 85 6.00 31.05 -12.61
CA ILE A 85 6.62 29.96 -11.86
C ILE A 85 6.24 28.64 -12.53
N LYS A 86 7.26 27.84 -12.84
CA LYS A 86 7.09 26.47 -13.34
C LYS A 86 6.39 25.62 -12.28
N ILE A 87 5.20 25.12 -12.63
CA ILE A 87 4.42 24.18 -11.83
C ILE A 87 5.09 22.80 -11.91
N TYR A 88 5.06 22.04 -10.83
CA TYR A 88 5.51 20.65 -10.84
C TYR A 88 4.36 19.69 -10.56
N PHE A 89 4.49 18.48 -11.11
CA PHE A 89 3.45 17.47 -11.05
C PHE A 89 3.89 16.32 -10.16
N ARG A 90 3.12 16.05 -9.12
CA ARG A 90 3.33 14.87 -8.28
C ARG A 90 2.62 13.68 -8.90
N LYS A 91 3.37 12.63 -9.22
CA LYS A 91 2.85 11.36 -9.74
C LYS A 91 2.27 10.53 -8.59
N TYR A 92 1.04 10.08 -8.78
CA TYR A 92 0.34 9.12 -7.93
C TYR A 92 -0.03 7.90 -8.76
N PHE A 93 -0.39 6.81 -8.07
CA PHE A 93 -0.76 5.57 -8.72
C PHE A 93 -2.13 5.09 -8.24
N ASN A 94 -3.06 4.90 -9.17
CA ASN A 94 -4.34 4.27 -8.88
C ASN A 94 -4.18 2.75 -9.01
N LYS A 95 -4.12 2.05 -7.87
CA LYS A 95 -4.01 0.58 -7.83
C LYS A 95 -5.20 -0.16 -8.46
N TYR A 96 -6.38 0.46 -8.50
CA TYR A 96 -7.57 -0.17 -9.06
C TYR A 96 -7.55 -0.17 -10.59
N LEU A 97 -7.20 0.97 -11.18
CA LEU A 97 -7.07 1.13 -12.64
C LEU A 97 -5.70 0.72 -13.19
N ASN A 98 -4.75 0.40 -12.30
CA ASN A 98 -3.35 0.15 -12.64
C ASN A 98 -2.72 1.30 -13.46
N CYS A 99 -3.15 2.53 -13.22
CA CYS A 99 -2.76 3.70 -14.02
C CYS A 99 -2.18 4.81 -13.14
N PRO A 100 -1.11 5.50 -13.58
CA PRO A 100 -0.64 6.69 -12.89
C PRO A 100 -1.58 7.88 -13.15
N PHE A 101 -1.55 8.86 -12.26
CA PHE A 101 -2.15 10.17 -12.47
C PHE A 101 -1.31 11.26 -11.82
N TYR A 102 -1.49 12.51 -12.23
CA TYR A 102 -0.63 13.62 -11.83
C TYR A 102 -1.45 14.69 -11.12
N VAL A 103 -0.89 15.27 -10.05
CA VAL A 103 -1.51 16.40 -9.36
C VAL A 103 -0.57 17.59 -9.44
N ALA A 104 -1.08 18.72 -9.93
CA ALA A 104 -0.36 19.98 -10.01
C ALA A 104 -0.13 20.59 -8.61
N GLN A 105 1.13 20.86 -8.30
CA GLN A 105 1.58 21.48 -7.06
C GLN A 105 2.51 22.65 -7.34
N CYS A 106 2.52 23.62 -6.43
CA CYS A 106 3.48 24.71 -6.43
C CYS A 106 4.19 24.81 -5.09
N ALA A 107 5.35 25.46 -5.13
CA ALA A 107 6.10 25.85 -3.95
C ALA A 107 6.02 27.37 -3.80
N LEU A 108 5.40 27.82 -2.71
CA LEU A 108 5.29 29.22 -2.33
C LEU A 108 6.26 29.48 -1.17
N SER A 109 6.96 30.61 -1.17
CA SER A 109 7.88 30.96 -0.09
C SER A 109 7.37 32.16 0.69
N PHE A 110 7.36 32.05 2.01
CA PHE A 110 7.01 33.13 2.93
C PHE A 110 7.95 33.10 4.14
N ASN A 111 8.53 34.25 4.49
CA ASN A 111 9.51 34.40 5.59
C ASN A 111 10.60 33.32 5.61
N GLY A 112 11.23 33.08 4.45
CA GLY A 112 12.28 32.07 4.29
C GLY A 112 11.81 30.61 4.29
N THR A 113 10.55 30.34 4.66
CA THR A 113 9.97 29.00 4.70
C THR A 113 9.24 28.68 3.39
N ARG A 114 9.39 27.44 2.90
CA ARG A 114 8.81 26.99 1.64
C ARG A 114 7.62 26.06 1.89
N TYR A 115 6.48 26.38 1.28
CA TYR A 115 5.22 25.69 1.44
C TYR A 115 4.79 25.05 0.13
N THR A 116 4.48 23.75 0.16
CA THR A 116 3.87 23.08 -0.98
C THR A 116 2.35 23.21 -0.92
N LYS A 117 1.74 23.80 -1.96
CA LYS A 117 0.29 23.97 -2.08
C LYS A 117 -0.24 23.31 -3.36
N SER A 118 -1.50 22.88 -3.32
CA SER A 118 -2.20 22.35 -4.50
C SER A 118 -2.71 23.52 -5.35
N ILE A 119 -2.38 23.52 -6.64
CA ILE A 119 -2.86 24.57 -7.56
C ILE A 119 -4.39 24.53 -7.64
N ALA A 120 -5.00 23.36 -7.80
CA ALA A 120 -6.46 23.24 -7.88
C ALA A 120 -7.18 23.83 -6.66
N ARG A 121 -6.63 23.64 -5.45
CA ARG A 121 -7.19 24.26 -4.23
C ARG A 121 -7.08 25.77 -4.26
N LEU A 122 -5.93 26.32 -4.67
CA LEU A 122 -5.73 27.75 -4.76
C LEU A 122 -6.65 28.39 -5.82
N VAL A 123 -6.75 27.79 -7.02
CA VAL A 123 -7.65 28.30 -8.07
C VAL A 123 -9.09 28.30 -7.58
N TYR A 124 -9.57 27.18 -7.03
CA TYR A 124 -10.95 27.11 -6.53
C TYR A 124 -11.20 28.14 -5.42
N TYR A 125 -10.27 28.26 -4.47
CA TYR A 125 -10.36 29.20 -3.35
C TYR A 125 -10.48 30.66 -3.82
N HIS A 126 -9.69 31.06 -4.82
CA HIS A 126 -9.65 32.45 -5.29
C HIS A 126 -10.72 32.79 -6.33
N PHE A 127 -11.20 31.82 -7.12
CA PHE A 127 -12.09 32.09 -8.26
C PHE A 127 -13.50 31.50 -8.13
N VAL A 128 -13.76 30.65 -7.14
CA VAL A 128 -15.08 30.03 -6.94
C VAL A 128 -15.65 30.34 -5.56
N GLU A 129 -14.99 29.86 -4.50
CA GLU A 129 -15.50 29.99 -3.13
C GLU A 129 -14.36 29.86 -2.12
N LYS A 130 -14.32 30.72 -1.11
CA LYS A 130 -13.35 30.63 -0.01
C LYS A 130 -13.70 29.48 0.95
N PHE A 131 -12.69 28.75 1.40
CA PHE A 131 -12.80 27.68 2.39
C PHE A 131 -11.45 27.47 3.09
N ASP A 132 -11.42 26.77 4.22
CA ASP A 132 -10.15 26.47 4.89
C ASP A 132 -9.24 25.59 4.00
N LEU A 133 -8.15 26.20 3.50
CA LEU A 133 -7.15 25.55 2.66
C LEU A 133 -6.43 24.39 3.36
N ASN A 134 -6.44 24.31 4.69
CA ASN A 134 -5.86 23.21 5.46
C ASN A 134 -6.87 22.09 5.76
N ASN A 135 -8.16 22.34 5.57
CA ASN A 135 -9.20 21.34 5.80
C ASN A 135 -9.11 20.19 4.79
N ARG A 136 -8.74 19.00 5.30
CA ARG A 136 -8.58 17.76 4.52
C ARG A 136 -9.90 17.05 4.20
N SER A 137 -11.00 17.44 4.84
CA SER A 137 -12.35 16.93 4.53
C SER A 137 -12.91 17.47 3.23
N ILE A 138 -12.34 18.58 2.74
CA ILE A 138 -12.71 19.22 1.49
C ILE A 138 -11.78 18.74 0.39
N ALA A 139 -12.35 18.15 -0.65
CA ALA A 139 -11.66 17.74 -1.85
C ALA A 139 -12.05 18.63 -3.03
N ILE A 140 -11.06 19.08 -3.79
CA ILE A 140 -11.31 19.70 -5.11
C ILE A 140 -11.18 18.61 -6.16
N SER A 141 -12.22 18.47 -6.97
CA SER A 141 -12.34 17.49 -8.06
C SER A 141 -12.43 18.21 -9.41
N TYR A 142 -12.31 17.43 -10.48
CA TYR A 142 -12.28 17.88 -11.87
C TYR A 142 -13.52 17.33 -12.57
N LYS A 143 -14.35 18.20 -13.14
CA LYS A 143 -15.62 17.81 -13.77
C LYS A 143 -15.38 16.84 -14.92
N ASP A 144 -14.41 17.14 -15.77
CA ASP A 144 -13.94 16.32 -16.89
C ASP A 144 -13.10 15.09 -16.50
N SER A 145 -12.76 14.93 -15.22
CA SER A 145 -11.88 13.86 -14.70
C SER A 145 -10.39 13.97 -15.09
N ASN A 146 -9.95 15.09 -15.70
CA ASN A 146 -8.55 15.34 -16.00
C ASN A 146 -7.93 16.28 -14.96
N SER A 147 -6.98 15.78 -14.17
CA SER A 147 -6.35 16.54 -13.10
C SER A 147 -5.37 17.61 -13.57
N LEU A 148 -5.08 17.68 -14.87
CA LEU A 148 -4.27 18.72 -15.50
C LEU A 148 -5.09 19.95 -15.89
N HIS A 149 -6.40 19.81 -16.04
CA HIS A 149 -7.29 20.91 -16.44
C HIS A 149 -7.69 21.74 -15.22
N LEU A 150 -6.90 22.78 -14.93
CA LEU A 150 -6.97 23.58 -13.70
C LEU A 150 -7.85 24.82 -13.80
N ASN A 151 -8.57 25.03 -14.91
CA ASN A 151 -9.45 26.18 -15.06
C ASN A 151 -10.56 26.12 -13.99
N TYR A 152 -10.83 27.24 -13.32
CA TYR A 152 -11.81 27.31 -12.24
C TYR A 152 -13.19 26.74 -12.61
N LYS A 153 -13.64 26.91 -13.87
CA LYS A 153 -14.92 26.38 -14.37
C LYS A 153 -14.98 24.84 -14.36
N ASN A 154 -13.83 24.18 -14.51
CA ASN A 154 -13.70 22.72 -14.46
C ASN A 154 -13.58 22.18 -13.03
N LEU A 155 -13.38 23.03 -12.03
CA LEU A 155 -13.21 22.61 -10.65
C LEU A 155 -14.55 22.57 -9.90
N GLU A 156 -14.65 21.64 -8.96
CA GLU A 156 -15.81 21.47 -8.08
C GLU A 156 -15.33 21.10 -6.67
N LYS A 157 -16.05 21.56 -5.64
CA LYS A 157 -15.81 21.21 -4.24
C LYS A 157 -16.68 20.03 -3.84
N LEU A 158 -16.07 19.01 -3.25
CA LEU A 158 -16.73 17.80 -2.77
C LEU A 158 -16.28 17.50 -1.34
N SER A 159 -17.16 16.88 -0.55
CA SER A 159 -16.78 16.17 0.66
C SER A 159 -15.99 14.89 0.33
N ILE A 160 -15.27 14.33 1.30
CA ILE A 160 -14.61 13.01 1.16
C ILE A 160 -15.62 11.94 0.73
N ARG A 161 -16.84 11.96 1.29
CA ARG A 161 -17.88 10.97 0.99
C ARG A 161 -18.33 11.05 -0.46
N GLU A 162 -18.64 12.25 -0.94
CA GLU A 162 -19.05 12.47 -2.33
C GLU A 162 -17.93 12.11 -3.30
N LYS A 163 -16.67 12.47 -2.97
CA LYS A 163 -15.51 12.06 -3.76
C LYS A 163 -15.42 10.53 -3.91
N THR A 164 -15.60 9.79 -2.82
CA THR A 164 -15.59 8.32 -2.86
C THR A 164 -16.74 7.78 -3.70
N ILE A 165 -17.96 8.33 -3.54
CA ILE A 165 -19.13 7.93 -4.34
C ILE A 165 -18.88 8.19 -5.82
N LYS A 166 -18.41 9.38 -6.19
CA LYS A 166 -18.08 9.77 -7.56
C LYS A 166 -16.99 8.89 -8.16
N ALA A 167 -15.97 8.54 -7.38
CA ALA A 167 -14.92 7.61 -7.81
C ALA A 167 -15.47 6.21 -8.09
N ILE A 168 -16.43 5.72 -7.29
CA ILE A 168 -17.09 4.43 -7.54
C ILE A 168 -17.98 4.51 -8.79
N GLN A 169 -18.81 5.55 -8.92
CA GLN A 169 -19.70 5.75 -10.08
C GLN A 169 -18.92 5.84 -11.40
N LYS A 170 -17.77 6.52 -11.40
CA LYS A 170 -16.87 6.61 -12.57
C LYS A 170 -16.00 5.37 -12.77
N ASN A 171 -16.24 4.27 -12.04
CA ASN A 171 -15.42 3.04 -12.07
C ASN A 171 -13.92 3.32 -11.87
N ARG A 172 -13.57 4.21 -10.94
CA ARG A 172 -12.19 4.54 -10.55
C ARG A 172 -11.79 3.99 -9.19
N ALA A 173 -12.75 3.41 -8.45
CA ALA A 173 -12.55 2.77 -7.16
C ALA A 173 -13.48 1.55 -7.00
N LYS A 174 -13.04 0.57 -6.22
CA LYS A 174 -13.85 -0.61 -5.90
C LYS A 174 -15.05 -0.25 -5.03
N ASN A 175 -16.22 -0.78 -5.37
CA ASN A 175 -17.38 -0.72 -4.51
C ASN A 175 -17.32 -1.83 -3.45
N ARG A 176 -16.75 -1.50 -2.27
CA ARG A 176 -16.64 -2.45 -1.16
C ARG A 176 -18.00 -2.91 -0.63
N LYS A 177 -19.05 -2.09 -0.75
CA LYS A 177 -20.40 -2.46 -0.29
C LYS A 177 -20.91 -3.69 -1.03
N ILE A 178 -20.67 -3.78 -2.34
CA ILE A 178 -21.01 -4.95 -3.15
C ILE A 178 -20.17 -6.16 -2.72
N GLU A 179 -18.86 -5.98 -2.48
CA GLU A 179 -18.01 -7.08 -2.02
C GLU A 179 -18.50 -7.65 -0.68
N TYR A 180 -18.99 -6.82 0.24
CA TYR A 180 -19.51 -7.27 1.53
C TYR A 180 -20.87 -7.97 1.45
N GLN A 181 -21.62 -7.83 0.34
CA GLN A 181 -22.89 -8.55 0.14
C GLN A 181 -22.72 -9.97 -0.39
N LYS A 182 -21.50 -10.40 -0.74
CA LYS A 182 -21.24 -11.74 -1.26
C LYS A 182 -21.52 -12.81 -0.19
N SER A 183 -22.28 -13.84 -0.54
CA SER A 183 -22.54 -14.97 0.34
C SER A 183 -21.28 -15.81 0.55
N VAL A 184 -21.09 -16.28 1.78
CA VAL A 184 -19.87 -16.99 2.20
C VAL A 184 -20.18 -18.21 3.02
N SER A 185 -19.30 -19.20 2.92
CA SER A 185 -19.31 -20.43 3.71
C SER A 185 -18.09 -20.44 4.63
N GLN A 186 -18.34 -20.77 5.90
CA GLN A 186 -17.36 -20.87 6.96
C GLN A 186 -16.95 -22.33 7.13
N TYR A 187 -15.65 -22.59 7.13
CA TYR A 187 -15.07 -23.92 7.33
C TYR A 187 -14.09 -23.90 8.50
N SER A 188 -13.95 -25.05 9.16
CA SER A 188 -12.80 -25.32 10.02
C SER A 188 -11.53 -25.34 9.16
N VAL A 189 -10.38 -25.22 9.82
CA VAL A 189 -9.08 -25.36 9.16
C VAL A 189 -8.86 -26.75 8.58
N ASP A 190 -9.49 -27.78 9.16
CA ASP A 190 -9.41 -29.16 8.69
C ASP A 190 -10.38 -29.46 7.52
N GLY A 191 -11.12 -28.46 7.05
CA GLY A 191 -12.02 -28.60 5.91
C GLY A 191 -13.46 -28.99 6.23
N LYS A 192 -13.87 -28.99 7.51
CA LYS A 192 -15.26 -29.26 7.89
C LYS A 192 -16.12 -28.01 7.72
N LEU A 193 -17.25 -28.11 7.03
CA LEU A 193 -18.22 -27.01 6.93
C LEU A 193 -18.85 -26.74 8.31
N ILE A 194 -18.82 -25.47 8.74
CA ILE A 194 -19.39 -25.01 10.02
C ILE A 194 -20.73 -24.31 9.78
N GLY A 195 -20.80 -23.45 8.77
CA GLY A 195 -21.99 -22.66 8.51
C GLY A 195 -21.93 -21.89 7.20
N THR A 196 -23.07 -21.34 6.79
CA THR A 196 -23.17 -20.49 5.60
C THR A 196 -23.90 -19.21 5.95
N PHE A 197 -23.48 -18.10 5.35
CA PHE A 197 -24.02 -16.77 5.60
C PHE A 197 -24.46 -16.13 4.28
N GLY A 198 -25.58 -15.43 4.32
CA GLY A 198 -26.11 -14.71 3.16
C GLY A 198 -25.17 -13.63 2.64
N SER A 199 -24.31 -13.07 3.50
CA SER A 199 -23.30 -12.09 3.12
C SER A 199 -22.10 -12.06 4.08
N ILE A 200 -20.98 -11.46 3.67
CA ILE A 200 -19.85 -11.16 4.57
C ILE A 200 -20.31 -10.27 5.73
N ASP A 201 -21.15 -9.27 5.46
CA ASP A 201 -21.71 -8.40 6.49
C ASP A 201 -22.57 -9.20 7.50
N ALA A 202 -23.32 -10.21 7.06
CA ALA A 202 -24.08 -11.09 7.95
C ALA A 202 -23.16 -11.97 8.82
N ALA A 203 -22.09 -12.52 8.24
CA ALA A 203 -21.08 -13.26 8.99
C ALA A 203 -20.37 -12.39 10.04
N ASP A 204 -20.02 -11.16 9.66
CA ASP A 204 -19.39 -10.19 10.56
C ASP A 204 -20.30 -9.81 11.73
N LYS A 205 -21.59 -9.55 11.47
CA LYS A 205 -22.57 -9.27 12.52
C LYS A 205 -22.77 -10.44 13.50
N ALA A 206 -22.70 -11.67 13.00
CA ALA A 206 -22.89 -12.86 13.82
C ALA A 206 -21.65 -13.21 14.67
N LEU A 207 -20.44 -12.96 14.15
CA LEU A 207 -19.19 -13.47 14.74
C LEU A 207 -18.21 -12.38 15.19
N CYS A 208 -18.44 -11.11 14.88
CA CYS A 208 -17.59 -9.97 15.22
C CYS A 208 -16.13 -10.10 14.75
N ILE A 209 -15.89 -10.71 13.59
CA ILE A 209 -14.55 -11.04 13.06
C ILE A 209 -13.91 -9.86 12.29
N GLY A 210 -14.72 -8.93 11.82
CA GLY A 210 -14.38 -7.86 10.90
C GLY A 210 -14.53 -8.27 9.43
N LYS A 211 -15.47 -7.66 8.71
CA LYS A 211 -15.71 -7.89 7.27
C LYS A 211 -14.49 -7.79 6.36
N ASN A 212 -13.53 -6.92 6.69
CA ASN A 212 -12.29 -6.79 5.93
C ASN A 212 -11.40 -8.03 6.06
N ASN A 213 -11.37 -8.66 7.23
CA ASN A 213 -10.57 -9.85 7.47
C ASN A 213 -11.11 -11.02 6.65
N ILE A 214 -12.43 -11.24 6.69
CA ILE A 214 -13.11 -12.25 5.86
C ILE A 214 -12.83 -11.99 4.37
N LEU A 215 -12.98 -10.74 3.92
CA LEU A 215 -12.69 -10.37 2.52
C LEU A 215 -11.22 -10.60 2.15
N PHE A 216 -10.26 -10.37 3.05
CA PHE A 216 -8.84 -10.64 2.80
C PHE A 216 -8.52 -12.12 2.73
N VAL A 217 -9.24 -12.97 3.46
CA VAL A 217 -9.17 -14.43 3.29
C VAL A 217 -9.67 -14.84 1.91
N LEU A 218 -10.82 -14.32 1.48
CA LEU A 218 -11.37 -14.57 0.14
C LEU A 218 -10.42 -14.10 -0.98
N GLN A 219 -9.70 -12.99 -0.76
CA GLN A 219 -8.68 -12.46 -1.67
C GLN A 219 -7.33 -13.18 -1.56
N LYS A 220 -7.23 -14.24 -0.74
CA LYS A 220 -5.99 -14.99 -0.47
C LYS A 220 -4.84 -14.14 0.08
N LYS A 221 -5.15 -12.99 0.68
CA LYS A 221 -4.18 -12.13 1.38
C LYS A 221 -3.90 -12.65 2.78
N TYR A 222 -4.94 -13.15 3.45
CA TYR A 222 -4.85 -13.81 4.74
C TYR A 222 -5.25 -15.27 4.62
N PHE A 223 -4.70 -16.08 5.53
CA PHE A 223 -5.02 -17.49 5.58
C PHE A 223 -6.26 -17.79 6.42
N THR A 224 -6.61 -16.98 7.40
CA THR A 224 -7.80 -17.20 8.24
C THR A 224 -8.38 -15.86 8.69
N ALA A 225 -9.63 -15.90 9.15
CA ALA A 225 -10.25 -14.78 9.85
C ALA A 225 -11.09 -15.35 10.99
N GLY A 226 -10.86 -14.88 12.21
CA GLY A 226 -11.54 -15.37 13.42
C GLY A 226 -11.30 -16.84 13.71
N GLY A 227 -10.19 -17.42 13.27
CA GLY A 227 -9.91 -18.85 13.42
C GLY A 227 -10.63 -19.75 12.40
N PHE A 228 -11.18 -19.19 11.31
CA PHE A 228 -11.88 -19.98 10.30
C PHE A 228 -11.34 -19.75 8.90
N ARG A 229 -11.61 -20.73 8.02
CA ARG A 229 -11.47 -20.60 6.57
C ARG A 229 -12.78 -20.12 5.97
N TRP A 230 -12.65 -19.24 4.97
CA TRP A 230 -13.79 -18.58 4.36
C TRP A 230 -13.69 -18.74 2.85
N PHE A 231 -14.80 -19.17 2.26
CA PHE A 231 -14.93 -19.32 0.81
C PHE A 231 -16.26 -18.70 0.35
N LEU A 232 -16.34 -18.38 -0.94
CA LEU A 232 -17.63 -17.99 -1.53
C LEU A 232 -18.59 -19.17 -1.45
N LYS A 233 -19.88 -18.91 -1.25
CA LYS A 233 -20.89 -19.96 -1.10
C LYS A 233 -20.92 -20.93 -2.28
N ASP A 234 -20.71 -20.42 -3.50
CA ASP A 234 -20.76 -21.20 -4.74
C ASP A 234 -19.46 -21.94 -5.03
N TYR A 235 -18.44 -21.79 -4.17
CA TYR A 235 -17.15 -22.44 -4.33
C TYR A 235 -17.03 -23.63 -3.40
N ILE A 236 -16.73 -24.81 -3.95
CA ILE A 236 -16.42 -26.02 -3.20
C ILE A 236 -14.91 -26.07 -2.97
N PRO A 237 -14.43 -25.89 -1.73
CA PRO A 237 -13.01 -25.87 -1.44
C PRO A 237 -12.39 -27.26 -1.57
N LYS A 238 -11.17 -27.31 -2.10
CA LYS A 238 -10.39 -28.55 -2.22
C LYS A 238 -9.40 -28.69 -1.08
N LYS A 239 -8.82 -29.88 -0.90
CA LYS A 239 -7.82 -30.14 0.17
C LYS A 239 -6.66 -29.15 0.12
N GLU A 240 -6.24 -28.74 -1.08
CA GLU A 240 -5.13 -27.80 -1.26
C GLU A 240 -5.46 -26.40 -0.73
N ASP A 241 -6.74 -26.00 -0.72
CA ASP A 241 -7.15 -24.70 -0.20
C ASP A 241 -7.04 -24.60 1.32
N PHE A 242 -6.87 -25.73 2.02
CA PHE A 242 -6.65 -25.79 3.47
C PHE A 242 -5.17 -25.86 3.83
N ILE A 243 -4.27 -25.87 2.83
CA ILE A 243 -2.82 -25.91 3.05
C ILE A 243 -2.26 -24.48 3.04
N SER A 244 -1.60 -24.08 4.13
CA SER A 244 -1.01 -22.74 4.22
C SER A 244 0.27 -22.62 3.37
N PRO A 245 0.35 -21.65 2.44
CA PRO A 245 1.55 -21.45 1.63
C PRO A 245 2.76 -20.98 2.47
N VAL A 246 2.52 -20.37 3.64
CA VAL A 246 3.58 -19.98 4.58
C VAL A 246 4.19 -21.22 5.25
N ILE A 247 3.38 -22.25 5.53
CA ILE A 247 3.86 -23.54 6.04
C ILE A 247 4.76 -24.20 4.99
N ASN A 248 4.35 -24.26 3.71
CA ASN A 248 5.19 -24.82 2.65
C ASN A 248 6.53 -24.10 2.44
N LYS A 249 6.60 -22.79 2.72
CA LYS A 249 7.85 -22.02 2.59
C LYS A 249 8.78 -22.13 3.80
N LEU A 250 8.22 -22.37 5.00
CA LEU A 250 8.96 -22.62 6.24
C LEU A 250 9.27 -24.12 6.46
N HIS A 251 8.59 -24.99 5.72
CA HIS A 251 8.78 -26.43 5.75
C HIS A 251 9.73 -26.80 4.62
N ASN A 252 11.02 -26.78 4.91
CA ASN A 252 11.92 -27.71 4.23
C ASN A 252 11.96 -28.96 5.10
N PRO A 253 11.12 -29.99 4.83
CA PRO A 253 11.06 -31.20 5.66
C PRO A 253 12.42 -31.92 5.80
N ASN A 254 13.39 -31.57 4.94
CA ASN A 254 14.74 -32.14 4.95
C ASN A 254 15.76 -31.34 5.77
N THR A 255 15.38 -30.26 6.47
CA THR A 255 16.33 -29.57 7.36
C THR A 255 16.44 -30.31 8.69
N LEU A 256 17.25 -31.37 8.72
CA LEU A 256 17.66 -32.08 9.93
C LEU A 256 18.41 -31.14 10.91
N PHE A 257 19.10 -30.14 10.38
CA PHE A 257 20.07 -29.32 11.09
C PHE A 257 19.63 -27.88 11.32
N ASN A 258 19.71 -27.41 12.56
CA ASN A 258 19.46 -26.01 12.94
C ASN A 258 20.67 -25.11 12.64
N THR A 259 20.81 -24.70 11.37
CA THR A 259 21.91 -23.84 10.91
C THR A 259 21.96 -22.50 11.66
N SER A 260 20.82 -21.92 12.04
CA SER A 260 20.76 -20.63 12.72
C SER A 260 21.34 -20.70 14.14
N LEU A 261 21.00 -21.71 14.93
CA LEU A 261 21.55 -21.90 16.27
C LEU A 261 23.05 -22.25 16.21
N TRP A 262 23.46 -23.07 15.24
CA TRP A 262 24.88 -23.39 15.03
C TRP A 262 25.75 -22.14 14.76
N ILE A 263 25.25 -21.19 13.97
CA ILE A 263 25.93 -19.91 13.73
C ILE A 263 26.05 -19.11 15.04
N LYS A 264 24.99 -19.04 15.85
CA LYS A 264 25.01 -18.33 17.14
C LYS A 264 25.98 -18.94 18.14
N LEU A 265 26.13 -20.26 18.14
CA LEU A 265 27.05 -21.00 19.01
C LEU A 265 28.53 -20.89 18.57
N GLY A 266 28.86 -20.04 17.60
CA GLY A 266 30.24 -19.87 17.14
C GLY A 266 30.71 -20.92 16.14
N LYS A 267 29.78 -21.59 15.46
CA LYS A 267 30.05 -22.61 14.42
C LYS A 267 30.97 -23.76 14.90
N PRO A 268 30.62 -24.46 16.00
CA PRO A 268 31.43 -25.58 16.49
C PRO A 268 31.55 -26.69 15.44
N SER A 269 32.66 -27.43 15.47
CA SER A 269 32.86 -28.59 14.58
C SER A 269 31.92 -29.73 14.98
N ILE A 270 30.93 -30.02 14.13
CA ILE A 270 29.92 -31.06 14.36
C ILE A 270 29.49 -31.69 13.04
N ASP A 271 29.05 -32.95 13.10
CA ASP A 271 28.44 -33.62 11.96
C ASP A 271 27.01 -33.09 11.73
N LYS A 272 26.81 -32.42 10.59
CA LYS A 272 25.50 -31.87 10.19
C LYS A 272 24.49 -32.95 9.78
N LYS A 273 24.96 -34.17 9.45
CA LYS A 273 24.11 -35.32 9.12
C LYS A 273 23.65 -36.08 10.36
N ASN A 274 24.34 -35.91 11.48
CA ASN A 274 23.94 -36.47 12.78
C ASN A 274 24.18 -35.43 13.90
N PRO A 275 23.40 -34.33 13.91
CA PRO A 275 23.64 -33.26 14.85
C PRO A 275 23.23 -33.65 16.27
N PRO A 276 23.85 -33.05 17.30
CA PRO A 276 23.41 -33.22 18.68
C PRO A 276 21.94 -32.79 18.83
N ALA A 277 21.25 -33.33 19.83
CA ALA A 277 19.81 -33.16 20.02
C ALA A 277 19.38 -31.67 19.97
N CYS A 278 20.15 -30.76 20.58
CA CYS A 278 19.89 -29.32 20.58
C CYS A 278 19.91 -28.65 19.19
N LEU A 279 20.58 -29.27 18.20
CA LEU A 279 20.66 -28.80 16.82
C LEU A 279 19.85 -29.67 15.85
N ASN A 280 19.18 -30.72 16.35
CA ASN A 280 18.38 -31.65 15.56
C ASN A 280 16.92 -31.19 15.44
N LEU A 281 16.51 -30.82 14.22
CA LEU A 281 15.17 -30.36 13.88
C LEU A 281 14.27 -31.47 13.31
N SER A 282 14.71 -32.73 13.31
CA SER A 282 13.88 -33.87 12.88
C SER A 282 12.54 -33.88 13.62
N THR A 283 11.52 -34.49 13.03
CA THR A 283 10.25 -34.73 13.75
C THR A 283 10.20 -36.12 14.39
N GLU A 284 11.19 -36.96 14.08
CA GLU A 284 11.35 -38.31 14.66
C GLU A 284 11.96 -38.23 16.06
N ASN A 285 11.59 -39.22 16.89
CA ASN A 285 12.18 -39.40 18.20
C ASN A 285 13.58 -40.01 18.05
N LEU A 286 14.54 -39.48 18.79
CA LEU A 286 15.84 -40.10 18.94
C LEU A 286 15.70 -41.37 19.80
N ARG A 287 16.70 -42.25 19.73
CA ARG A 287 16.78 -43.43 20.59
C ARG A 287 16.64 -43.01 22.06
N ASP A 288 15.76 -43.66 22.81
CA ASP A 288 15.49 -43.40 24.24
C ASP A 288 15.03 -41.95 24.54
N GLU A 289 14.38 -41.30 23.57
CA GLU A 289 13.77 -39.98 23.74
C GLU A 289 12.29 -40.06 24.09
N TYR A 290 11.90 -39.39 25.17
CA TYR A 290 10.50 -39.22 25.57
C TYR A 290 10.19 -37.74 25.83
N TRP A 291 8.91 -37.39 25.76
CA TRP A 291 8.43 -36.00 25.76
C TRP A 291 7.44 -35.75 26.88
N ASN A 292 7.63 -34.64 27.59
CA ASN A 292 6.70 -34.15 28.61
C ASN A 292 6.14 -32.78 28.21
N PRO A 293 4.87 -32.47 28.53
CA PRO A 293 4.33 -31.12 28.39
C PRO A 293 5.15 -30.11 29.19
N ILE A 294 5.29 -28.89 28.66
CA ILE A 294 5.92 -27.78 29.40
C ILE A 294 4.85 -27.15 30.29
N PRO A 295 5.10 -26.98 31.61
CA PRO A 295 4.19 -26.28 32.52
C PRO A 295 3.80 -24.89 32.00
N ASP A 296 2.55 -24.47 32.18
CA ASP A 296 1.94 -23.23 31.67
C ASP A 296 1.76 -23.15 30.14
N PHE A 297 2.28 -24.14 29.42
CA PHE A 297 2.21 -24.25 27.96
C PHE A 297 1.61 -25.60 27.52
N GLU A 298 0.81 -26.22 28.38
CA GLU A 298 0.17 -27.51 28.13
C GLU A 298 -0.66 -27.45 26.84
N GLY A 299 -0.57 -28.51 26.04
CA GLY A 299 -1.24 -28.58 24.73
C GLY A 299 -0.61 -27.71 23.62
N LYS A 300 0.38 -26.86 23.94
CA LYS A 300 1.09 -26.02 22.94
C LYS A 300 2.53 -26.47 22.72
N TYR A 301 3.25 -26.84 23.79
CA TYR A 301 4.65 -27.23 23.70
C TYR A 301 4.97 -28.44 24.57
N ALA A 302 5.95 -29.22 24.13
CA ALA A 302 6.52 -30.33 24.88
C ALA A 302 8.04 -30.27 24.81
N ILE A 303 8.70 -30.67 25.90
CA ILE A 303 10.15 -30.78 26.02
C ILE A 303 10.55 -32.25 26.14
N SER A 304 11.63 -32.64 25.48
CA SER A 304 12.18 -33.98 25.57
C SER A 304 13.24 -34.08 26.66
N ASN A 305 13.47 -35.29 27.17
CA ASN A 305 14.58 -35.58 28.08
C ASN A 305 15.98 -35.30 27.50
N LYS A 306 16.07 -35.02 26.20
CA LYS A 306 17.29 -34.61 25.48
C LYS A 306 17.35 -33.10 25.20
N GLY A 307 16.48 -32.32 25.84
CA GLY A 307 16.44 -30.86 25.76
C GLY A 307 15.83 -30.31 24.47
N ARG A 308 15.28 -31.16 23.60
CA ARG A 308 14.56 -30.72 22.40
C ARG A 308 13.19 -30.17 22.81
N VAL A 309 12.75 -29.10 22.16
CA VAL A 309 11.39 -28.57 22.34
C VAL A 309 10.64 -28.80 21.03
N LYS A 310 9.40 -29.26 21.11
CA LYS A 310 8.49 -29.31 19.98
C LYS A 310 7.22 -28.55 20.30
N ARG A 311 6.71 -27.84 19.30
CA ARG A 311 5.37 -27.31 19.29
C ARG A 311 4.40 -28.41 18.89
N LEU A 312 3.34 -28.57 19.66
CA LEU A 312 2.25 -29.49 19.37
C LEU A 312 1.33 -28.90 18.29
N SER A 313 0.64 -29.75 17.53
CA SER A 313 -0.40 -29.30 16.59
C SER A 313 -1.48 -28.52 17.33
N GLY A 314 -1.89 -27.38 16.77
CA GLY A 314 -2.82 -26.48 17.46
C GLY A 314 -2.83 -25.04 16.99
N TRP A 315 -3.70 -24.25 17.62
CA TRP A 315 -3.93 -22.84 17.32
C TRP A 315 -2.85 -21.92 17.88
N THR A 316 -2.52 -20.88 17.13
CA THR A 316 -1.59 -19.82 17.54
C THR A 316 -2.34 -18.50 17.70
N SER A 317 -2.23 -17.88 18.89
CA SER A 317 -2.87 -16.59 19.21
C SER A 317 -2.31 -15.45 18.37
N ASP A 318 -1.02 -15.52 18.03
CA ASP A 318 -0.30 -14.34 17.53
C ASP A 318 -0.40 -14.17 16.02
N ASN A 319 -0.77 -15.22 15.28
CA ASN A 319 -0.84 -15.19 13.83
C ASN A 319 -2.08 -15.90 13.25
N ASN A 320 -3.04 -16.29 14.10
CA ASN A 320 -4.33 -16.90 13.69
C ASN A 320 -4.22 -18.12 12.76
N PHE A 321 -3.10 -18.83 12.71
CA PHE A 321 -2.96 -20.05 11.90
C PHE A 321 -2.89 -21.31 12.77
N PHE A 322 -3.29 -22.44 12.17
CA PHE A 322 -3.24 -23.78 12.75
C PHE A 322 -2.04 -24.56 12.18
N LEU A 323 -1.36 -25.32 13.03
CA LEU A 323 -0.28 -26.23 12.64
C LEU A 323 -0.82 -27.67 12.59
N GLU A 324 -0.86 -28.27 11.41
CA GLU A 324 -1.37 -29.64 11.21
C GLU A 324 -0.48 -30.74 11.81
N LYS A 325 0.82 -30.47 12.01
CA LYS A 325 1.78 -31.45 12.54
C LYS A 325 2.68 -30.84 13.61
N ASN A 326 3.09 -31.68 14.57
CA ASN A 326 4.08 -31.33 15.58
C ASN A 326 5.38 -30.86 14.91
N LYS A 327 5.98 -29.80 15.44
CA LYS A 327 7.18 -29.19 14.87
C LYS A 327 8.26 -29.05 15.94
N SER A 328 9.45 -29.58 15.68
CA SER A 328 10.63 -29.27 16.50
C SER A 328 10.95 -27.77 16.43
N CYS A 329 11.02 -27.14 17.59
CA CYS A 329 11.35 -25.73 17.75
C CYS A 329 12.86 -25.56 17.89
N PRO A 330 13.47 -24.61 17.16
CA PRO A 330 14.83 -24.21 17.46
C PRO A 330 14.85 -23.58 18.86
N LEU A 331 15.73 -24.06 19.73
CA LEU A 331 16.07 -23.35 20.97
C LEU A 331 16.69 -22.00 20.58
N ILE A 332 16.24 -20.91 21.20
CA ILE A 332 16.62 -19.53 20.84
C ILE A 332 17.99 -19.16 21.38
#